data_AF-A0A7S0A919-F1
#
_entry.id   AF-A0A7S0A919-F1
#
_cell.length_a   1.000
_cell.length_b   1.000
_cell.length_c   1.000
_cell.angle_alpha   90.00
_cell.angle_beta   90.00
_cell.angle_gamma   90.00
#
_symmetry.space_group_name_H-M   'P 1'
#
loop_
_entity.id
_entity.type
_entity.pdbx_description
1 polymer ?
#
loop_
_entity_poly.entity_id
_entity_poly.type
_entity_poly.pdbx_seq_one_letter_code
_entity_poly.pdbx_strand_id
1 'polypeptide(L)'
;ASAESTSEEDSASAWASWRAGLAPRVADALFELGPSYIKFGQALAARPDLVSAEIAAELVRLQDALPPFDSEVAQQILESELGGRGAAAARGGVRAAARRGAE
;
A
#
# COMPACT_ATOMS: atom_id res chain seq x y z
N ALA A 1 -33.34 -32.70 -17.19
CA ALA A 1 -32.62 -31.44 -17.42
C ALA A 1 -32.06 -30.88 -16.09
N SER A 2 -31.53 -31.72 -15.20
CA SER A 2 -31.24 -31.29 -13.80
C SER A 2 -29.86 -31.71 -13.30
N ALA A 3 -28.97 -32.21 -14.17
CA ALA A 3 -27.62 -32.63 -13.80
C ALA A 3 -26.52 -31.69 -14.30
N GLU A 4 -26.82 -30.74 -15.20
CA GLU A 4 -25.84 -29.80 -15.77
C GLU A 4 -25.60 -28.56 -14.91
N SER A 5 -26.57 -28.15 -14.09
CA SER A 5 -26.55 -26.88 -13.33
C SER A 5 -25.47 -26.82 -12.25
N THR A 6 -25.04 -27.97 -11.71
CA THR A 6 -24.04 -28.01 -10.62
C THR A 6 -22.63 -27.71 -11.12
N SER A 7 -22.32 -28.05 -12.38
CA SER A 7 -20.98 -27.83 -12.96
C SER A 7 -20.69 -26.37 -13.33
N GLU A 8 -21.75 -25.61 -13.69
CA GLU A 8 -21.65 -24.19 -14.02
C GLU A 8 -21.55 -23.33 -12.75
N GLU A 9 -22.28 -23.68 -11.69
CA GLU A 9 -22.25 -23.01 -10.39
C GLU A 9 -20.88 -23.17 -9.68
N ASP A 10 -20.31 -24.38 -9.71
CA ASP A 10 -18.98 -24.65 -9.15
C ASP A 10 -17.88 -23.86 -9.88
N SER A 11 -17.99 -23.73 -11.21
CA SER A 11 -17.07 -22.94 -12.01
C SER A 11 -17.18 -21.45 -11.70
N ALA A 12 -18.41 -20.92 -11.61
CA ALA A 12 -18.65 -19.52 -11.26
C ALA A 12 -18.09 -19.17 -9.86
N SER A 13 -18.25 -20.07 -8.90
CA SER A 13 -17.67 -19.94 -7.54
C SER A 13 -16.13 -19.95 -7.55
N ALA A 14 -15.52 -20.83 -8.36
CA ALA A 14 -14.07 -20.86 -8.53
C ALA A 14 -13.52 -19.55 -9.13
N TRP A 15 -14.18 -18.98 -10.15
CA TRP A 15 -13.79 -17.69 -10.71
C TRP A 15 -13.96 -16.54 -9.71
N ALA A 16 -15.02 -16.55 -8.91
CA ALA A 16 -15.24 -15.54 -7.87
C ALA A 16 -14.15 -15.58 -6.79
N SER A 17 -13.81 -16.77 -6.29
CA SER A 17 -12.77 -16.94 -5.27
C SER A 17 -11.38 -16.55 -5.77
N TRP A 18 -11.02 -16.88 -7.01
CA TRP A 18 -9.75 -16.46 -7.60
C TRP A 18 -9.67 -14.93 -7.75
N ARG A 19 -10.76 -14.29 -8.19
CA ARG A 19 -10.85 -12.83 -8.29
C ARG A 19 -10.71 -12.15 -6.93
N ALA A 20 -11.32 -12.70 -5.88
CA ALA A 20 -11.18 -12.19 -4.52
C ALA A 20 -9.72 -12.21 -4.03
N GLY A 21 -8.95 -13.25 -4.40
CA GLY A 21 -7.53 -13.34 -4.07
C GLY A 21 -6.61 -12.48 -4.94
N LEU A 22 -7.08 -11.94 -6.07
CA LEU A 22 -6.27 -11.19 -7.02
C LEU A 22 -5.95 -9.78 -6.51
N ALA A 23 -6.92 -9.10 -5.91
CA ALA A 23 -6.77 -7.71 -5.45
C ALA A 23 -5.57 -7.48 -4.52
N PRO A 24 -5.42 -8.21 -3.40
CA PRO A 24 -4.27 -8.02 -2.51
C PRO A 24 -2.95 -8.38 -3.20
N ARG A 25 -2.93 -9.42 -4.05
CA ARG A 25 -1.73 -9.85 -4.78
C ARG A 25 -1.21 -8.78 -5.75
N VAL A 26 -2.10 -8.03 -6.40
CA VAL A 26 -1.71 -6.93 -7.29
C VAL A 26 -1.08 -5.80 -6.47
N ALA A 27 -1.66 -5.44 -5.33
CA ALA A 27 -1.09 -4.43 -4.45
C ALA A 27 0.29 -4.82 -3.93
N ASP A 28 0.44 -6.06 -3.46
CA ASP A 28 1.72 -6.60 -2.98
C ASP A 28 2.78 -6.63 -4.09
N ALA A 29 2.41 -7.05 -5.31
CA ALA A 29 3.33 -7.06 -6.45
C ALA A 29 3.81 -5.64 -6.81
N LEU A 30 2.92 -4.64 -6.80
CA LEU A 30 3.30 -3.24 -7.07
C LEU A 30 4.19 -2.66 -5.96
N PHE A 31 3.98 -3.07 -4.71
CA PHE A 31 4.84 -2.72 -3.60
C PHE A 31 6.25 -3.31 -3.76
N GLU A 32 6.36 -4.60 -4.08
CA GLU A 32 7.65 -5.29 -4.28
C GLU A 32 8.45 -4.76 -5.47
N LEU A 33 7.77 -4.34 -6.54
CA LEU A 33 8.40 -3.72 -7.71
C LEU A 33 8.95 -2.31 -7.42
N GLY A 34 8.58 -1.71 -6.30
CA GLY A 34 9.22 -0.52 -5.76
C GLY A 34 8.61 0.82 -6.20
N PRO A 35 9.33 1.95 -6.00
CA PRO A 35 8.74 3.28 -5.95
C PRO A 35 7.97 3.73 -7.20
N SER A 36 8.43 3.34 -8.39
CA SER A 36 7.75 3.67 -9.64
C SER A 36 6.39 2.98 -9.76
N TYR A 37 6.32 1.71 -9.34
CA TYR A 37 5.10 0.90 -9.38
C TYR A 37 4.16 1.22 -8.23
N ILE A 38 4.69 1.60 -7.06
CA ILE A 38 3.91 2.17 -5.97
C ILE A 38 3.15 3.42 -6.46
N LYS A 39 3.84 4.37 -7.12
CA LYS A 39 3.19 5.57 -7.69
C LYS A 39 2.14 5.23 -8.75
N PHE A 40 2.41 4.22 -9.58
CA PHE A 40 1.45 3.74 -10.57
C PHE A 40 0.19 3.16 -9.90
N GLY A 41 0.36 2.32 -8.88
CA GLY A 41 -0.74 1.78 -8.08
C GLY A 41 -1.57 2.86 -7.39
N GLN A 42 -0.92 3.89 -6.84
CA GLN A 42 -1.60 5.06 -6.26
C GLN A 42 -2.45 5.79 -7.30
N ALA A 43 -1.96 5.97 -8.54
CA ALA A 43 -2.73 6.59 -9.62
C ALA A 43 -3.95 5.74 -10.03
N LEU A 44 -3.79 4.41 -10.07
CA LEU A 44 -4.89 3.48 -10.38
C LEU A 44 -5.95 3.41 -9.28
N ALA A 45 -5.55 3.53 -8.00
CA ALA A 45 -6.49 3.55 -6.87
C ALA A 45 -7.52 4.69 -6.99
N ALA A 46 -7.13 5.81 -7.59
CA ALA A 46 -8.02 6.95 -7.84
C ALA A 46 -8.92 6.79 -9.09
N ARG A 47 -8.77 5.69 -9.85
CA ARG A 47 -9.47 5.42 -11.12
C ARG A 47 -10.15 4.04 -11.09
N PRO A 48 -11.22 3.85 -10.28
CA PRO A 48 -11.98 2.60 -10.22
C PRO A 48 -12.78 2.29 -11.50
N ASP A 49 -12.69 3.16 -12.51
CA ASP A 49 -13.14 2.90 -13.88
C ASP A 49 -12.11 2.10 -14.71
N LEU A 50 -10.83 2.11 -14.33
CA LEU A 50 -9.75 1.41 -15.03
C LEU A 50 -9.41 0.06 -14.40
N VAL A 51 -9.72 -0.12 -13.11
CA VAL A 51 -9.51 -1.35 -12.34
C VAL A 51 -10.79 -1.70 -11.59
N SER A 52 -11.00 -2.96 -11.21
CA SER A 52 -12.19 -3.31 -10.41
C SER A 52 -12.20 -2.57 -9.07
N ALA A 53 -13.38 -2.31 -8.51
CA ALA A 53 -13.51 -1.63 -7.22
C ALA A 53 -12.75 -2.35 -6.08
N GLU A 54 -12.72 -3.69 -6.13
CA GLU A 54 -11.94 -4.54 -5.21
C GLU A 54 -10.43 -4.27 -5.31
N ILE A 55 -9.89 -4.18 -6.53
CA ILE A 55 -8.47 -3.87 -6.76
C ILE A 55 -8.19 -2.42 -6.33
N ALA A 56 -9.04 -1.47 -6.72
CA ALA A 56 -8.87 -0.06 -6.32
C ALA A 56 -8.79 0.09 -4.80
N ALA A 57 -9.64 -0.62 -4.05
CA ALA A 57 -9.67 -0.60 -2.59
C ALA A 57 -8.35 -1.12 -1.98
N GLU A 58 -7.80 -2.23 -2.48
CA GLU A 58 -6.50 -2.73 -2.00
C GLU A 58 -5.34 -1.80 -2.37
N LEU A 59 -5.37 -1.17 -3.55
CA LEU A 59 -4.34 -0.23 -3.99
C LEU A 59 -4.27 1.06 -3.14
N VAL A 60 -5.34 1.41 -2.40
CA VAL A 60 -5.30 2.53 -1.43
C VAL A 60 -4.22 2.30 -0.36
N ARG A 61 -3.92 1.06 -0.01
CA ARG A 61 -2.86 0.75 0.98
C ARG A 61 -1.47 1.23 0.55
N LEU A 62 -1.24 1.37 -0.75
CA LEU A 62 0.01 1.92 -1.29
C LEU A 62 0.16 3.42 -1.04
N GLN A 63 -0.89 4.11 -0.57
CA GLN A 63 -0.86 5.54 -0.23
C GLN A 63 -0.46 5.75 1.23
N ASP A 64 -1.30 5.28 2.16
CA ASP A 64 -1.21 5.69 3.56
C ASP A 64 -0.66 4.60 4.50
N ALA A 65 -0.55 3.37 4.02
CA ALA A 65 -0.23 2.20 4.85
C ALA A 65 1.07 1.50 4.44
N LEU A 66 2.00 2.24 3.84
CA LEU A 66 3.33 1.70 3.53
C LEU A 66 4.14 1.49 4.81
N PRO A 67 4.89 0.38 4.92
CA PRO A 67 5.77 0.16 6.06
C PRO A 67 6.81 1.29 6.14
N PRO A 68 7.17 1.73 7.36
CA PRO A 68 8.22 2.73 7.54
C PRO A 68 9.56 2.17 7.08
N PHE A 69 10.42 3.04 6.58
CA PHE A 69 11.80 2.71 6.26
C PHE A 69 12.75 3.13 7.39
N ASP A 70 14.00 2.70 7.30
CA ASP A 70 15.01 2.94 8.33
C ASP A 70 15.20 4.45 8.60
N SER A 71 15.10 4.83 9.88
CA SER A 71 15.22 6.22 10.31
C SER A 71 16.65 6.77 10.22
N GLU A 72 17.67 5.93 10.32
CA GLU A 72 19.07 6.32 10.12
C GLU A 72 19.31 6.68 8.65
N VAL A 73 18.76 5.89 7.71
CA VAL A 73 18.79 6.20 6.27
C VAL A 73 18.09 7.53 5.99
N ALA A 74 16.91 7.75 6.58
CA ALA A 74 16.19 9.02 6.45
C ALA A 74 17.04 10.22 6.92
N GLN A 75 17.71 10.08 8.07
CA GLN A 75 18.56 11.13 8.63
C GLN A 75 19.77 11.44 7.74
N GLN A 76 20.44 10.41 7.22
CA GLN A 76 21.58 10.57 6.32
C GLN A 76 21.20 11.35 5.06
N ILE A 77 20.07 10.99 4.43
CA ILE A 77 19.54 11.69 3.25
C ILE A 77 19.23 13.15 3.60
N LEU A 78 18.58 13.40 4.73
CA LEU A 78 18.27 14.78 5.15
C LEU A 78 19.54 15.59 5.46
N GLU A 79 20.57 14.97 6.05
CA GLU A 79 21.87 15.62 6.31
C GLU A 79 22.58 16.00 5.02
N SER A 80 22.59 15.11 4.02
CA SER A 80 23.21 15.36 2.72
C SER A 80 22.48 16.43 1.91
N GLU A 81 21.15 16.38 1.88
CA GLU A 81 20.34 17.29 1.05
C GLU A 81 20.15 18.68 1.68
N LEU A 82 20.08 18.79 3.01
CA LEU A 82 19.78 20.05 3.72
C LEU A 82 21.00 20.68 4.41
N GLY A 83 22.21 20.16 4.18
CA GLY A 83 23.46 20.75 4.66
C GLY A 83 23.57 20.84 6.19
N GLY A 84 23.18 19.77 6.90
CA GLY A 84 23.32 19.63 8.36
C GLY A 84 22.34 20.43 9.23
N ARG A 85 21.69 21.48 8.71
CA ARG A 85 20.69 22.28 9.44
C ARG A 85 19.32 21.59 9.57
N GLY A 86 18.93 20.77 8.59
CA GLY A 86 17.69 19.98 8.65
C GLY A 86 17.71 18.85 9.69
N ALA A 87 18.89 18.29 9.96
CA ALA A 87 19.04 17.15 10.84
C ALA A 87 18.94 17.49 12.34
N ALA A 88 19.35 18.71 12.72
CA ALA A 88 19.18 19.19 14.09
C ALA A 88 17.69 19.35 14.47
N ALA A 89 16.85 19.76 13.52
CA ALA A 89 15.40 19.88 13.73
C ALA A 89 14.70 18.51 13.84
N ALA A 90 15.12 17.52 13.03
CA ALA A 90 14.57 16.16 13.07
C ALA A 90 14.82 15.45 14.42
N ARG A 91 15.98 15.70 15.05
CA ARG A 91 16.33 15.13 16.37
C ARG A 91 15.45 15.63 17.53
N GLY A 92 14.82 16.81 17.41
CA GLY A 92 14.00 17.41 18.47
C GLY A 92 12.53 16.97 18.49
N GLY A 93 11.96 16.60 17.34
CA GLY A 93 10.52 16.35 17.21
C GLY A 93 10.01 15.05 17.82
N VAL A 94 10.79 13.97 17.75
CA VAL A 94 10.34 12.62 18.17
C VAL A 94 10.24 12.49 19.70
N ARG A 95 11.07 13.22 20.46
CA ARG A 95 11.04 13.20 21.94
C ARG A 95 9.85 13.96 22.54
N ALA A 96 9.26 14.91 21.82
CA ALA A 96 8.15 15.73 22.32
C ALA A 96 6.80 14.97 22.31
N ALA A 97 6.61 14.02 21.40
CA ALA A 97 5.37 13.24 21.31
C ALA A 97 5.19 12.25 22.48
N ALA A 98 6.28 11.73 23.05
CA ALA A 98 6.23 10.75 24.14
C ALA A 98 5.78 11.32 25.50
N ARG A 99 5.66 12.65 25.66
CA ARG A 99 5.29 13.29 26.93
C ARG A 99 3.81 13.72 27.04
N ARG A 100 3.01 13.61 25.98
CA ARG A 100 1.61 14.08 25.96
C ARG A 100 0.54 13.01 26.23
N GLY A 101 0.95 11.77 26.52
CA GLY A 101 0.03 10.67 26.83
C GLY A 101 0.03 10.21 28.30
N ALA A 102 0.58 11.02 29.20
CA ALA A 102 0.78 10.66 30.61
C ALA A 102 0.11 11.62 31.61
N GLU A 103 -0.86 12.42 31.17
CA GLU A 103 -1.70 13.27 32.03
C GLU A 103 -3.18 12.95 31.82
#